data_AF-A0AA88XSK0-F1
#
_entry.id   AF-A0AA88XSK0-F1
#
_cell.length_a   1.000
_cell.length_b   1.000
_cell.length_c   1.000
_cell.angle_alpha   90.00
_cell.angle_beta   90.00
_cell.angle_gamma   90.00
#
_symmetry.space_group_name_H-M   'P 1'
#
loop_
_entity.id
_entity.type
_entity.pdbx_description
1 polymer ?
#
loop_
_entity_poly.entity_id
_entity_poly.type
_entity_poly.pdbx_seq_one_letter_code
_entity_poly.pdbx_strand_id
1 'polypeptide(L)'
;MGCIKSKPKNEDAVEFDSISKDNKSESTQQKPKNRYEPDPTSGTQSSASNGTAPSGHKANLRALYDYDARAEDDLTFKKGDLLFLLDDSDADWWLAKHANPNYSNLKNEGYVPRNYVAKEDTLETFDWFMGALSRKESERLLLTPGNDPGTYLIRESETSPGNYVLSVRDYEQTKGDTVRHYKIRNMDNKAGYYIAARRVMSSLPELISHYTDQSDGLCRQLLRACPKPKPVMDDLSRETKGAWEIPRETLEFSKKLGAGQFGEVWKGKWNKTTDVAIKTLKPGSMSPQAFLEEANIMKQCKHDKLVRLYAVCSETEPIYIVTELMSKGSLLDYLRDEEGHKLKFPQLVDIAAQIASGMSFLEEKKLIHRDLAARNVLVDDNNIAKVADFGLARIIEDDEYNPKHGAKFPIKWTAPEAALYGRFTIKSDVWSYGILLVEIVTYGQVPYPGMTNRDVLEQVDRGYRQAKPNNCPDSMYDIMKKCWDKKAQNRPTFEYLFNFFDDYFVSVEPSYKEADE
;
A
#
# COMPACT_ATOMS: atom_id res chain seq x y z
N MET A 1 45.17 -30.03 -18.81
CA MET A 1 46.41 -30.54 -18.18
C MET A 1 46.24 -30.45 -16.67
N GLY A 2 46.57 -31.53 -15.93
CA GLY A 2 46.73 -31.50 -14.47
C GLY A 2 45.63 -32.17 -13.64
N CYS A 3 45.72 -33.50 -13.51
CA CYS A 3 44.99 -34.34 -12.54
C CYS A 3 45.33 -33.98 -11.07
N ILE A 4 44.48 -34.37 -10.10
CA ILE A 4 44.78 -35.38 -9.04
C ILE A 4 43.74 -35.39 -7.89
N LYS A 5 43.15 -36.58 -7.73
CA LYS A 5 42.74 -37.35 -6.54
C LYS A 5 41.55 -36.98 -5.63
N SER A 6 40.73 -38.03 -5.56
CA SER A 6 39.62 -38.44 -4.70
C SER A 6 40.00 -38.94 -3.28
N LYS A 7 38.95 -39.01 -2.44
CA LYS A 7 38.64 -39.91 -1.28
C LYS A 7 38.87 -39.36 0.15
N PRO A 8 38.17 -39.88 1.20
CA PRO A 8 36.99 -40.77 1.21
C PRO A 8 35.80 -40.27 2.07
N LYS A 9 34.70 -41.03 1.94
CA LYS A 9 33.52 -41.08 2.82
C LYS A 9 33.93 -41.44 4.26
N ASN A 10 33.22 -40.88 5.25
CA ASN A 10 32.99 -41.55 6.53
C ASN A 10 31.48 -41.65 6.73
N GLU A 11 31.04 -42.90 6.80
CA GLU A 11 29.79 -43.34 7.39
C GLU A 11 29.90 -43.14 8.90
N ASP A 12 28.82 -42.65 9.52
CA ASP A 12 28.41 -43.02 10.88
C ASP A 12 26.94 -42.61 11.01
N ALA A 13 26.07 -43.52 10.55
CA ALA A 13 24.69 -43.55 10.93
C ALA A 13 24.61 -44.18 12.32
N VAL A 14 23.92 -43.51 13.26
CA VAL A 14 23.50 -44.13 14.51
C VAL A 14 21.99 -44.02 14.57
N GLU A 15 21.33 -45.14 14.21
CA GLU A 15 19.94 -45.46 14.54
C GLU A 15 19.82 -45.64 16.05
N PHE A 16 18.78 -45.05 16.65
CA PHE A 16 18.23 -45.54 17.91
C PHE A 16 16.73 -45.73 17.72
N ASP A 17 16.31 -46.98 17.88
CA ASP A 17 14.95 -47.47 17.74
C ASP A 17 14.53 -48.06 19.09
N SER A 18 13.40 -47.61 19.66
CA SER A 18 12.66 -48.33 20.72
C SER A 18 11.27 -47.72 20.98
N ILE A 19 10.24 -48.26 20.30
CA ILE A 19 9.09 -49.05 20.84
C ILE A 19 8.93 -48.98 22.39
N SER A 20 7.78 -48.76 23.08
CA SER A 20 6.33 -48.78 22.80
C SER A 20 5.49 -48.26 23.99
N LYS A 21 4.25 -47.81 23.70
CA LYS A 21 2.93 -47.96 24.41
C LYS A 21 2.84 -47.48 25.88
N ASP A 22 1.84 -46.72 26.31
CA ASP A 22 0.41 -47.08 26.34
C ASP A 22 -0.53 -45.92 26.73
N ASN A 23 -1.80 -46.16 26.41
CA ASN A 23 -3.05 -45.41 26.57
C ASN A 23 -3.30 -44.59 27.86
N LYS A 24 -4.04 -43.48 27.70
CA LYS A 24 -5.29 -43.21 28.45
C LYS A 24 -6.16 -42.12 27.82
N SER A 25 -7.45 -42.26 28.08
CA SER A 25 -8.62 -41.75 27.38
C SER A 25 -9.26 -40.49 27.99
N GLU A 26 -10.16 -39.90 27.19
CA GLU A 26 -11.34 -39.06 27.54
C GLU A 26 -11.15 -37.62 28.07
N SER A 27 -11.60 -36.63 27.30
CA SER A 27 -12.99 -36.14 27.41
C SER A 27 -13.23 -34.91 26.50
N THR A 28 -14.34 -34.99 25.76
CA THR A 28 -14.84 -34.00 24.81
C THR A 28 -15.72 -32.98 25.54
N GLN A 29 -15.43 -31.69 25.45
CA GLN A 29 -16.37 -30.62 25.78
C GLN A 29 -16.51 -29.65 24.60
N GLN A 30 -17.64 -29.77 23.91
CA GLN A 30 -18.12 -28.81 22.93
C GLN A 30 -18.66 -27.57 23.66
N LYS A 31 -18.20 -26.37 23.26
CA LYS A 31 -18.82 -25.08 23.60
C LYS A 31 -19.73 -24.62 22.46
N PRO A 32 -20.88 -23.98 22.76
CA PRO A 32 -21.97 -23.77 21.81
C PRO A 32 -21.71 -22.61 20.84
N LYS A 33 -22.29 -22.78 19.64
CA LYS A 33 -22.40 -21.78 18.57
C LYS A 33 -23.44 -20.73 18.96
N ASN A 34 -23.04 -19.46 19.02
CA ASN A 34 -23.99 -18.34 19.09
C ASN A 34 -24.57 -18.07 17.70
N ARG A 35 -25.87 -18.36 17.57
CA ARG A 35 -26.73 -18.02 16.43
C ARG A 35 -27.33 -16.65 16.71
N TYR A 36 -27.08 -15.68 15.82
CA TYR A 36 -27.69 -14.36 15.90
C TYR A 36 -29.06 -14.45 15.19
N GLU A 37 -30.15 -14.35 15.96
CA GLU A 37 -31.50 -14.10 15.45
C GLU A 37 -31.81 -12.59 15.56
N PRO A 38 -32.37 -11.96 14.51
CA PRO A 38 -32.75 -10.55 14.55
C PRO A 38 -34.11 -10.35 15.26
N ASP A 39 -34.13 -9.45 16.24
CA ASP A 39 -35.36 -9.06 16.96
C ASP A 39 -36.17 -8.03 16.13
N PRO A 40 -37.51 -8.13 16.08
CA PRO A 40 -38.38 -7.34 15.24
C PRO A 40 -38.91 -6.12 16.00
N THR A 41 -38.75 -4.92 15.46
CA THR A 41 -39.69 -3.83 15.77
C THR A 41 -39.77 -2.86 14.61
N SER A 42 -40.81 -3.07 13.82
CA SER A 42 -41.34 -2.18 12.81
C SER A 42 -42.01 -0.96 13.45
N GLY A 43 -41.79 0.21 12.84
CA GLY A 43 -42.88 1.17 12.63
C GLY A 43 -42.61 2.60 13.09
N THR A 44 -42.13 3.46 12.18
CA THR A 44 -42.90 4.66 11.82
C THR A 44 -42.49 5.13 10.42
N GLN A 45 -43.48 5.16 9.53
CA GLN A 45 -43.38 5.63 8.16
C GLN A 45 -43.36 7.17 8.15
N SER A 46 -42.38 7.75 7.45
CA SER A 46 -42.51 9.10 6.90
C SER A 46 -42.27 9.02 5.40
N SER A 47 -43.38 9.09 4.67
CA SER A 47 -43.47 9.15 3.21
C SER A 47 -42.77 10.38 2.64
N ALA A 48 -41.74 10.17 1.82
CA ALA A 48 -41.24 11.15 0.87
C ALA A 48 -41.07 10.47 -0.49
N SER A 49 -42.03 10.76 -1.39
CA SER A 49 -42.04 10.61 -2.85
C SER A 49 -41.01 9.65 -3.49
N ASN A 50 -41.45 8.42 -3.74
CA ASN A 50 -40.88 7.53 -4.75
C ASN A 50 -41.13 8.13 -6.15
N GLY A 51 -40.09 8.70 -6.75
CA GLY A 51 -39.99 8.76 -8.22
C GLY A 51 -39.54 7.40 -8.72
N THR A 52 -40.48 6.54 -9.11
CA THR A 52 -40.19 5.31 -9.85
C THR A 52 -39.48 5.64 -11.16
N ALA A 53 -38.21 5.26 -11.30
CA ALA A 53 -37.52 5.32 -12.58
C ALA A 53 -38.14 4.29 -13.55
N PRO A 54 -38.60 4.69 -14.75
CA PRO A 54 -39.36 3.83 -15.67
C PRO A 54 -38.48 2.90 -16.54
N SER A 55 -37.39 2.35 -16.01
CA SER A 55 -36.49 1.49 -16.80
C SER A 55 -35.75 0.53 -15.88
N GLY A 56 -35.66 -0.76 -16.27
CA GLY A 56 -35.13 -1.87 -15.46
C GLY A 56 -33.63 -1.79 -15.12
N HIS A 57 -33.19 -0.72 -14.48
CA HIS A 57 -31.86 -0.51 -13.92
C HIS A 57 -31.98 -0.04 -12.46
N LYS A 58 -30.99 -0.36 -11.62
CA LYS A 58 -31.00 -0.12 -10.16
C LYS A 58 -30.71 1.33 -9.79
N ALA A 59 -29.83 2.02 -10.54
CA ALA A 59 -29.43 3.40 -10.30
C ALA A 59 -28.78 4.04 -11.54
N ASN A 60 -28.70 5.37 -11.55
CA ASN A 60 -27.85 6.12 -12.47
C ASN A 60 -26.44 6.25 -11.89
N LEU A 61 -25.43 6.04 -12.73
CA LEU A 61 -24.03 6.19 -12.40
C LEU A 61 -23.38 7.27 -13.28
N ARG A 62 -22.38 7.94 -12.71
CA ARG A 62 -21.45 8.81 -13.41
C ARG A 62 -20.07 8.18 -13.44
N ALA A 63 -19.46 8.14 -14.62
CA ALA A 63 -18.04 7.81 -14.75
C ALA A 63 -17.18 8.94 -14.15
N LEU A 64 -16.36 8.60 -13.16
CA LEU A 64 -15.45 9.53 -12.49
C LEU A 64 -14.13 9.67 -13.24
N TYR A 65 -13.74 8.65 -14.01
CA TYR A 65 -12.49 8.55 -14.76
C TYR A 65 -12.72 7.89 -16.11
N ASP A 66 -11.75 8.02 -17.01
CA ASP A 66 -11.69 7.22 -18.22
C ASP A 66 -11.31 5.77 -17.90
N TYR A 67 -12.01 4.83 -18.52
CA TYR A 67 -11.71 3.40 -18.45
C TYR A 67 -11.78 2.78 -19.83
N ASP A 68 -10.67 2.19 -20.27
CA ASP A 68 -10.63 1.36 -21.46
C ASP A 68 -10.69 -0.11 -21.01
N ALA A 69 -11.61 -0.87 -21.61
CA ALA A 69 -11.82 -2.30 -21.32
C ALA A 69 -10.51 -3.09 -21.38
N ARG A 70 -10.27 -3.93 -20.38
CA ARG A 70 -9.07 -4.77 -20.24
C ARG A 70 -9.35 -6.25 -20.48
N ALA A 71 -10.60 -6.66 -20.29
CA ALA A 71 -11.14 -7.97 -20.62
C ALA A 71 -12.32 -7.86 -21.60
N GLU A 72 -12.73 -8.99 -22.16
CA GLU A 72 -13.85 -9.05 -23.12
C GLU A 72 -15.20 -8.70 -22.48
N ASP A 73 -15.38 -9.00 -21.19
CA ASP A 73 -16.60 -8.76 -20.43
C ASP A 73 -16.71 -7.34 -19.84
N ASP A 74 -15.64 -6.55 -19.91
CA ASP A 74 -15.61 -5.14 -19.48
C ASP A 74 -16.42 -4.21 -20.39
N LEU A 75 -16.71 -3.01 -19.89
CA LEU A 75 -17.31 -1.89 -20.63
C LEU A 75 -16.36 -0.68 -20.66
N THR A 76 -15.99 -0.21 -21.85
CA THR A 76 -15.24 1.04 -22.03
C THR A 76 -16.14 2.26 -21.84
N PHE A 77 -15.65 3.28 -21.12
CA PHE A 77 -16.34 4.55 -20.90
C PHE A 77 -15.36 5.71 -20.67
N LYS A 78 -15.84 6.94 -20.86
CA LYS A 78 -15.09 8.17 -20.62
C LYS A 78 -15.63 8.92 -19.41
N LYS A 79 -14.77 9.71 -18.76
CA LYS A 79 -15.15 10.55 -17.61
C LYS A 79 -16.36 11.41 -17.98
N GLY A 80 -17.37 11.38 -17.13
CA GLY A 80 -18.63 12.10 -17.30
C GLY A 80 -19.72 11.33 -18.04
N ASP A 81 -19.42 10.16 -18.61
CA ASP A 81 -20.45 9.28 -19.18
C ASP A 81 -21.50 8.91 -18.12
N LEU A 82 -22.76 8.87 -18.56
CA LEU A 82 -23.88 8.36 -17.78
C LEU A 82 -24.08 6.88 -18.08
N LEU A 83 -24.10 6.07 -17.03
CA LEU A 83 -24.31 4.63 -17.10
C LEU A 83 -25.51 4.23 -16.25
N PHE A 84 -26.20 3.18 -16.66
CA PHE A 84 -27.26 2.56 -15.87
C PHE A 84 -26.71 1.33 -15.15
N LEU A 85 -26.79 1.32 -13.81
CA LEU A 85 -26.40 0.18 -12.99
C LEU A 85 -27.40 -0.97 -13.16
N LEU A 86 -26.94 -2.14 -13.58
CA LEU A 86 -27.75 -3.34 -13.74
C LEU A 86 -27.55 -4.29 -12.58
N ASP A 87 -26.30 -4.54 -12.18
CA ASP A 87 -25.97 -5.38 -11.03
C ASP A 87 -24.77 -4.88 -10.22
N ASP A 88 -24.90 -4.93 -8.90
CA ASP A 88 -23.95 -4.50 -7.88
C ASP A 88 -23.65 -5.63 -6.86
N SER A 89 -23.88 -6.87 -7.26
CA SER A 89 -23.67 -8.06 -6.41
C SER A 89 -22.19 -8.32 -6.09
N ASP A 90 -21.27 -7.96 -6.98
CA ASP A 90 -19.84 -7.98 -6.73
C ASP A 90 -19.36 -6.63 -6.15
N ALA A 91 -18.47 -6.68 -5.15
CA ALA A 91 -18.01 -5.51 -4.41
C ALA A 91 -17.11 -4.56 -5.23
N ASP A 92 -16.40 -5.08 -6.23
CA ASP A 92 -15.36 -4.35 -6.98
C ASP A 92 -15.74 -4.15 -8.45
N TRP A 93 -16.62 -4.99 -9.00
CA TRP A 93 -17.04 -4.98 -10.40
C TRP A 93 -18.54 -4.95 -10.55
N TRP A 94 -19.08 -3.88 -11.12
CA TRP A 94 -20.50 -3.71 -11.33
C TRP A 94 -20.89 -3.92 -12.78
N LEU A 95 -22.04 -4.54 -13.03
CA LEU A 95 -22.58 -4.67 -14.38
C LEU A 95 -23.34 -3.39 -14.71
N ALA A 96 -22.97 -2.73 -15.81
CA ALA A 96 -23.58 -1.48 -16.24
C ALA A 96 -23.82 -1.45 -17.75
N LYS A 97 -24.68 -0.52 -18.20
CA LYS A 97 -24.88 -0.22 -19.61
C LYS A 97 -24.83 1.27 -19.88
N HIS A 98 -24.39 1.68 -21.07
CA HIS A 98 -24.40 3.10 -21.46
C HIS A 98 -25.83 3.64 -21.48
N ALA A 99 -26.03 4.84 -20.94
CA ALA A 99 -27.34 5.49 -20.98
C ALA A 99 -27.66 6.10 -22.35
N ASN A 100 -26.63 6.44 -23.13
CA ASN A 100 -26.78 7.03 -24.45
C ASN A 100 -26.68 5.94 -25.55
N PRO A 101 -27.74 5.68 -26.34
CA PRO A 101 -27.73 4.68 -27.40
C PRO A 101 -26.86 5.04 -28.60
N ASN A 102 -26.31 6.26 -28.67
CA ASN A 102 -25.46 6.70 -29.77
C ASN A 102 -24.03 6.08 -29.75
N TYR A 103 -23.68 5.27 -28.76
CA TYR A 103 -22.49 4.42 -28.77
C TYR A 103 -22.70 3.19 -29.68
N SER A 104 -23.13 3.40 -30.93
CA SER A 104 -23.60 2.34 -31.84
C SER A 104 -22.52 1.38 -32.36
N ASN A 105 -21.23 1.68 -32.13
CA ASN A 105 -20.10 0.88 -32.59
C ASN A 105 -19.30 0.21 -31.44
N LEU A 106 -19.74 0.38 -30.18
CA LEU A 106 -19.07 -0.18 -29.01
C LEU A 106 -20.05 -1.09 -28.26
N LYS A 107 -19.49 -2.05 -27.52
CA LYS A 107 -20.26 -2.87 -26.58
C LYS A 107 -21.05 -1.95 -25.64
N ASN A 108 -22.37 -2.14 -25.56
CA ASN A 108 -23.26 -1.21 -24.85
C ASN A 108 -23.49 -1.59 -23.38
N GLU A 109 -23.11 -2.80 -22.98
CA GLU A 109 -23.29 -3.37 -21.64
C GLU A 109 -22.04 -4.18 -21.27
N GLY A 110 -21.60 -4.11 -20.01
CA GLY A 110 -20.44 -4.86 -19.53
C GLY A 110 -20.05 -4.47 -18.10
N TYR A 111 -19.00 -5.09 -17.58
CA TYR A 111 -18.51 -4.80 -16.24
C TYR A 111 -17.70 -3.51 -16.18
N VAL A 112 -17.92 -2.75 -15.11
CA VAL A 112 -17.19 -1.52 -14.80
C VAL A 112 -16.57 -1.62 -13.40
N PRO A 113 -15.37 -1.09 -13.18
CA PRO A 113 -14.79 -1.04 -11.85
C PRO A 113 -15.59 -0.11 -10.94
N ARG A 114 -15.98 -0.58 -9.76
CA ARG A 114 -16.76 0.19 -8.77
C ARG A 114 -16.10 1.51 -8.39
N ASN A 115 -14.78 1.52 -8.23
CA ASN A 115 -14.04 2.72 -7.85
C ASN A 115 -13.88 3.74 -9.01
N TYR A 116 -14.36 3.42 -10.22
CA TYR A 116 -14.34 4.33 -11.38
C TYR A 116 -15.68 5.04 -11.60
N VAL A 117 -16.72 4.67 -10.85
CA VAL A 117 -18.07 5.19 -10.99
C VAL A 117 -18.64 5.62 -9.64
N ALA A 118 -19.51 6.63 -9.67
CA ALA A 118 -20.31 7.04 -8.52
C ALA A 118 -21.79 6.99 -8.89
N LYS A 119 -22.66 6.86 -7.90
CA LYS A 119 -24.09 7.13 -8.10
C LYS A 119 -24.28 8.62 -8.40
N GLU A 120 -25.09 8.95 -9.41
CA GLU A 120 -25.22 10.31 -9.98
C GLU A 120 -25.52 11.39 -8.92
N ASP A 121 -26.39 11.08 -7.97
CA ASP A 121 -26.89 12.06 -6.98
C ASP A 121 -26.04 12.12 -5.70
N THR A 122 -24.77 11.68 -5.73
CA THR A 122 -23.87 11.67 -4.56
C THR A 122 -22.72 12.66 -4.69
N LEU A 123 -22.13 13.01 -3.54
CA LEU A 123 -20.96 13.89 -3.49
C LEU A 123 -19.74 13.32 -4.22
N GLU A 124 -19.66 12.00 -4.42
CA GLU A 124 -18.56 11.33 -5.11
C GLU A 124 -18.37 11.84 -6.56
N THR A 125 -19.43 12.36 -7.18
CA THR A 125 -19.40 12.94 -8.53
C THR A 125 -18.64 14.27 -8.62
N PHE A 126 -18.47 14.99 -7.51
CA PHE A 126 -17.74 16.27 -7.52
C PHE A 126 -16.23 16.04 -7.48
N ASP A 127 -15.50 16.71 -8.38
CA ASP A 127 -14.04 16.59 -8.49
C ASP A 127 -13.29 16.99 -7.20
N TRP A 128 -13.87 17.88 -6.40
CA TRP A 128 -13.27 18.34 -5.14
C TRP A 128 -13.53 17.40 -3.95
N PHE A 129 -14.41 16.41 -4.06
CA PHE A 129 -14.77 15.51 -2.95
C PHE A 129 -13.95 14.21 -3.00
N MET A 130 -13.18 13.96 -1.95
CA MET A 130 -12.26 12.81 -1.83
C MET A 130 -12.81 11.68 -0.93
N GLY A 131 -14.03 11.80 -0.41
CA GLY A 131 -14.61 10.80 0.49
C GLY A 131 -13.84 10.65 1.80
N ALA A 132 -13.70 9.41 2.27
CA ALA A 132 -12.93 9.03 3.45
C ALA A 132 -11.42 9.12 3.18
N LEU A 133 -10.88 10.34 3.19
CA LEU A 133 -9.45 10.63 3.05
C LEU A 133 -8.89 11.09 4.39
N SER A 134 -7.76 10.53 4.81
CA SER A 134 -7.09 10.96 6.05
C SER A 134 -6.54 12.38 5.91
N ARG A 135 -6.34 13.06 7.05
CA ARG A 135 -5.67 14.37 7.06
C ARG A 135 -4.32 14.30 6.34
N LYS A 136 -3.48 13.35 6.72
CA LYS A 136 -2.12 13.23 6.16
C LYS A 136 -2.13 12.95 4.66
N GLU A 137 -3.01 12.06 4.20
CA GLU A 137 -3.11 11.75 2.77
C GLU A 137 -3.62 12.97 1.99
N SER A 138 -4.51 13.78 2.59
CA SER A 138 -4.92 15.06 2.00
C SER A 138 -3.78 16.06 1.88
N GLU A 139 -2.89 16.13 2.87
CA GLU A 139 -1.70 16.98 2.83
C GLU A 139 -0.75 16.50 1.73
N ARG A 140 -0.51 15.18 1.64
CA ARG A 140 0.32 14.56 0.58
C ARG A 140 -0.18 14.90 -0.82
N LEU A 141 -1.48 14.74 -1.07
CA LEU A 141 -2.07 15.06 -2.37
C LEU A 141 -1.97 16.56 -2.69
N LEU A 142 -2.31 17.42 -1.74
CA LEU A 142 -2.27 18.88 -1.95
C LEU A 142 -0.84 19.40 -2.18
N LEU A 143 0.15 18.84 -1.49
CA LEU A 143 1.56 19.22 -1.62
C LEU A 143 2.28 18.59 -2.81
N THR A 144 1.59 17.77 -3.61
CA THR A 144 2.15 17.21 -4.86
C THR A 144 2.61 18.33 -5.80
N PRO A 145 3.77 18.18 -6.48
CA PRO A 145 4.22 19.14 -7.50
C PRO A 145 3.15 19.38 -8.57
N GLY A 146 3.00 20.64 -8.99
CA GLY A 146 1.97 21.05 -9.97
C GLY A 146 0.65 21.52 -9.35
N ASN A 147 0.47 21.38 -8.04
CA ASN A 147 -0.57 22.08 -7.30
C ASN A 147 -0.09 23.47 -6.86
N ASP A 148 -0.91 24.49 -7.09
CA ASP A 148 -0.62 25.87 -6.69
C ASP A 148 -1.32 26.20 -5.36
N PRO A 149 -0.80 27.16 -4.57
CA PRO A 149 -1.49 27.66 -3.39
C PRO A 149 -2.91 28.16 -3.72
N GLY A 150 -3.92 27.60 -3.04
CA GLY A 150 -5.35 27.75 -3.38
C GLY A 150 -5.97 26.48 -3.97
N THR A 151 -5.16 25.46 -4.24
CA THR A 151 -5.66 24.10 -4.51
C THR A 151 -6.35 23.54 -3.27
N TYR A 152 -7.50 22.89 -3.41
CA TYR A 152 -8.31 22.44 -2.28
C TYR A 152 -9.00 21.09 -2.51
N LEU A 153 -9.41 20.45 -1.43
CA LEU A 153 -10.28 19.27 -1.45
C LEU A 153 -11.22 19.26 -0.24
N ILE A 154 -12.33 18.55 -0.34
CA ILE A 154 -13.20 18.18 0.78
C ILE A 154 -13.07 16.68 1.04
N ARG A 155 -12.98 16.33 2.32
CA ARG A 155 -12.96 14.95 2.82
C ARG A 155 -13.92 14.80 4.00
N GLU A 156 -14.27 13.56 4.32
CA GLU A 156 -14.99 13.24 5.56
C GLU A 156 -14.13 13.54 6.79
N SER A 157 -14.77 13.96 7.88
CA SER A 157 -14.08 14.24 9.14
C SER A 157 -13.79 12.95 9.91
N GLU A 158 -12.51 12.66 10.12
CA GLU A 158 -12.04 11.52 10.94
C GLU A 158 -12.49 11.65 12.40
N THR A 159 -12.63 12.87 12.89
CA THR A 159 -12.95 13.17 14.30
C THR A 159 -14.44 13.38 14.57
N SER A 160 -15.26 13.52 13.52
CA SER A 160 -16.67 13.89 13.67
C SER A 160 -17.49 13.27 12.54
N PRO A 161 -17.92 12.00 12.68
CA PRO A 161 -18.70 11.30 11.66
C PRO A 161 -19.89 12.13 11.17
N GLY A 162 -20.11 12.14 9.85
CA GLY A 162 -21.16 12.94 9.19
C GLY A 162 -20.82 14.42 8.96
N ASN A 163 -19.67 14.90 9.44
CA ASN A 163 -19.13 16.22 9.11
C ASN A 163 -18.01 16.11 8.07
N TYR A 164 -17.64 17.25 7.48
CA TYR A 164 -16.62 17.32 6.44
C TYR A 164 -15.48 18.26 6.84
N VAL A 165 -14.37 18.17 6.13
CA VAL A 165 -13.20 19.04 6.29
C VAL A 165 -12.78 19.60 4.93
N LEU A 166 -12.68 20.93 4.84
CA LEU A 166 -12.05 21.62 3.71
C LEU A 166 -10.54 21.70 3.98
N SER A 167 -9.74 21.15 3.08
CA SER A 167 -8.28 21.20 3.14
C SER A 167 -7.74 22.04 1.99
N VAL A 168 -6.90 23.04 2.26
CA VAL A 168 -6.44 24.04 1.28
C VAL A 168 -4.93 24.17 1.33
N ARG A 169 -4.25 24.06 0.18
CA ARG A 169 -2.82 24.35 0.05
C ARG A 169 -2.58 25.85 0.22
N ASP A 170 -1.62 26.20 1.04
CA ASP A 170 -1.21 27.57 1.34
C ASP A 170 0.32 27.72 1.23
N TYR A 171 0.82 28.94 1.35
CA TYR A 171 2.25 29.24 1.38
C TYR A 171 2.52 30.30 2.43
N GLU A 172 3.37 29.99 3.40
CA GLU A 172 3.84 30.91 4.43
C GLU A 172 5.31 31.24 4.21
N GLN A 173 5.70 32.51 4.28
CA GLN A 173 7.09 32.94 4.02
C GLN A 173 8.13 32.25 4.91
N THR A 174 7.76 31.89 6.13
CA THR A 174 8.64 31.27 7.13
C THR A 174 8.65 29.74 7.08
N LYS A 175 7.55 29.11 6.64
CA LYS A 175 7.36 27.65 6.65
C LYS A 175 7.35 27.00 5.26
N GLY A 176 7.25 27.80 4.19
CA GLY A 176 7.07 27.33 2.83
C GLY A 176 5.65 26.84 2.56
N ASP A 177 5.51 25.80 1.74
CA ASP A 177 4.22 25.18 1.46
C ASP A 177 3.60 24.56 2.71
N THR A 178 2.33 24.89 2.96
CA THR A 178 1.55 24.35 4.09
C THR A 178 0.15 23.93 3.61
N VAL A 179 -0.58 23.22 4.46
CA VAL A 179 -1.98 22.86 4.20
C VAL A 179 -2.81 23.25 5.41
N ARG A 180 -3.94 23.94 5.16
CA ARG A 180 -4.87 24.37 6.21
C ARG A 180 -6.16 23.58 6.15
N HIS A 181 -6.66 23.19 7.32
CA HIS A 181 -7.88 22.40 7.48
C HIS A 181 -8.96 23.18 8.24
N TYR A 182 -10.13 23.28 7.63
CA TYR A 182 -11.32 23.95 8.19
C TYR A 182 -12.44 22.92 8.35
N LYS A 183 -13.03 22.84 9.55
CA LYS A 183 -14.18 21.98 9.78
C LYS A 183 -15.41 22.56 9.10
N ILE A 184 -16.07 21.77 8.27
CA ILE A 184 -17.39 22.08 7.74
C ILE A 184 -18.40 21.35 8.62
N ARG A 185 -19.18 22.14 9.36
CA ARG A 185 -20.22 21.62 10.24
C ARG A 185 -21.54 21.52 9.50
N ASN A 186 -22.30 20.48 9.79
CA ASN A 186 -23.67 20.30 9.34
C ASN A 186 -24.63 20.75 10.44
N MET A 187 -25.69 21.49 10.12
CA MET A 187 -26.74 21.84 11.07
C MET A 187 -27.64 20.65 11.40
N ASP A 188 -28.16 20.60 12.63
CA ASP A 188 -29.19 19.63 13.01
C ASP A 188 -30.38 19.73 12.05
N ASN A 189 -30.80 18.59 11.48
CA ASN A 189 -31.81 18.43 10.42
C ASN A 189 -31.37 18.71 8.97
N LYS A 190 -30.07 18.69 8.64
CA LYS A 190 -29.56 18.93 7.27
C LYS A 190 -29.94 20.29 6.70
N ALA A 191 -30.16 21.29 7.57
CA ALA A 191 -30.60 22.62 7.17
C ALA A 191 -29.53 23.43 6.42
N GLY A 192 -28.27 23.02 6.49
CA GLY A 192 -27.18 23.64 5.75
C GLY A 192 -25.80 23.29 6.28
N TYR A 193 -24.79 23.80 5.59
CA TYR A 193 -23.36 23.62 5.85
C TYR A 193 -22.69 24.96 6.12
N TYR A 194 -21.73 24.99 7.04
CA TYR A 194 -20.98 26.21 7.34
C TYR A 194 -19.56 25.91 7.85
N ILE A 195 -18.66 26.87 7.65
CA ILE A 195 -17.35 26.92 8.31
C ILE A 195 -17.42 27.95 9.46
N ALA A 196 -17.81 29.17 9.15
CA ALA A 196 -18.14 30.20 10.13
C ALA A 196 -19.66 30.24 10.38
N ALA A 197 -20.09 30.23 11.64
CA ALA A 197 -21.52 30.17 11.99
C ALA A 197 -22.34 31.36 11.45
N ARG A 198 -21.70 32.49 11.10
CA ARG A 198 -22.33 33.64 10.46
C ARG A 198 -22.86 33.37 9.06
N ARG A 199 -22.42 32.30 8.40
CA ARG A 199 -22.73 32.02 7.00
C ARG A 199 -23.07 30.55 6.79
N VAL A 200 -24.37 30.28 6.70
CA VAL A 200 -24.90 28.95 6.40
C VAL A 200 -25.29 28.87 4.93
N MET A 201 -24.82 27.82 4.26
CA MET A 201 -25.11 27.51 2.86
C MET A 201 -26.03 26.29 2.79
N SER A 202 -26.92 26.22 1.80
CA SER A 202 -27.88 25.12 1.69
C SER A 202 -27.22 23.79 1.30
N SER A 203 -26.06 23.85 0.64
CA SER A 203 -25.34 22.67 0.14
C SER A 203 -23.83 22.87 0.13
N LEU A 204 -23.06 21.77 0.09
CA LEU A 204 -21.60 21.83 -0.07
C LEU A 204 -21.16 22.49 -1.40
N PRO A 205 -21.79 22.22 -2.55
CA PRO A 205 -21.48 22.95 -3.79
C PRO A 205 -21.65 24.46 -3.67
N GLU A 206 -22.69 24.94 -2.99
CA GLU A 206 -22.90 26.37 -2.75
C GLU A 206 -21.81 26.96 -1.83
N LEU A 207 -21.42 26.22 -0.78
CA LEU A 207 -20.31 26.59 0.10
C LEU A 207 -18.99 26.70 -0.68
N ILE A 208 -18.71 25.75 -1.57
CA ILE A 208 -17.52 25.79 -2.42
C ILE A 208 -17.59 26.97 -3.39
N SER A 209 -18.73 27.23 -4.03
CA SER A 209 -18.90 28.38 -4.92
C SER A 209 -18.60 29.69 -4.20
N HIS A 210 -19.14 29.87 -2.99
CA HIS A 210 -18.88 31.06 -2.18
C HIS A 210 -17.39 31.27 -1.89
N TYR A 211 -16.68 30.22 -1.43
CA TYR A 211 -15.25 30.33 -1.13
C TYR A 211 -14.35 30.35 -2.38
N THR A 212 -14.91 30.01 -3.53
CA THR A 212 -14.29 30.21 -4.84
C THR A 212 -14.43 31.66 -5.30
N ASP A 213 -15.47 32.39 -4.89
CA ASP A 213 -15.66 33.80 -5.22
C ASP A 213 -14.89 34.75 -4.28
N GLN A 214 -14.68 34.35 -3.02
CA GLN A 214 -13.98 35.15 -2.01
C GLN A 214 -13.38 34.27 -0.90
N SER A 215 -12.37 34.76 -0.18
CA SER A 215 -11.80 33.99 0.94
C SER A 215 -12.69 33.96 2.19
N ASP A 216 -13.38 35.06 2.51
CA ASP A 216 -14.31 35.20 3.65
C ASP A 216 -13.82 34.52 4.95
N GLY A 217 -12.61 34.89 5.38
CA GLY A 217 -11.98 34.37 6.61
C GLY A 217 -11.15 33.09 6.44
N LEU A 218 -11.12 32.48 5.25
CA LEU A 218 -10.12 31.46 4.92
C LEU A 218 -8.76 32.10 4.65
N CYS A 219 -7.69 31.31 4.80
CA CYS A 219 -6.32 31.72 4.48
C CYS A 219 -6.14 32.23 3.06
N ARG A 220 -6.99 31.79 2.13
CA ARG A 220 -7.06 32.25 0.74
C ARG A 220 -8.34 31.78 0.08
N GLN A 221 -8.65 32.39 -1.07
CA GLN A 221 -9.70 31.95 -1.98
C GLN A 221 -9.40 30.56 -2.55
N LEU A 222 -10.45 29.77 -2.79
CA LEU A 222 -10.34 28.48 -3.45
C LEU A 222 -10.18 28.68 -4.96
N LEU A 223 -9.16 28.05 -5.55
CA LEU A 223 -8.83 28.26 -6.97
C LEU A 223 -9.09 27.01 -7.80
N ARG A 224 -8.58 25.85 -7.37
CA ARG A 224 -8.65 24.60 -8.14
C ARG A 224 -8.90 23.41 -7.24
N ALA A 225 -9.82 22.53 -7.63
CA ALA A 225 -9.95 21.23 -6.98
C ALA A 225 -8.64 20.44 -7.11
N CYS A 226 -8.22 19.78 -6.03
CA CYS A 226 -7.09 18.88 -6.05
C CYS A 226 -7.38 17.74 -7.04
N PRO A 227 -6.48 17.48 -8.00
CA PRO A 227 -6.67 16.36 -8.91
C PRO A 227 -6.87 15.05 -8.14
N LYS A 228 -7.95 14.32 -8.46
CA LYS A 228 -8.17 12.98 -7.90
C LYS A 228 -7.12 12.03 -8.45
N PRO A 229 -6.38 11.29 -7.61
CA PRO A 229 -5.51 10.24 -8.11
C PRO A 229 -6.36 9.19 -8.84
N LYS A 230 -5.85 8.68 -9.96
CA LYS A 230 -6.54 7.60 -10.67
C LYS A 230 -6.66 6.40 -9.71
N PRO A 231 -7.85 5.79 -9.57
CA PRO A 231 -8.01 4.66 -8.65
C PRO A 231 -7.16 3.49 -9.10
N VAL A 232 -6.44 2.89 -8.16
CA VAL A 232 -5.72 1.65 -8.40
C VAL A 232 -6.75 0.53 -8.47
N MET A 233 -6.61 -0.34 -9.49
CA MET A 233 -7.41 -1.57 -9.53
C MET A 233 -6.67 -2.67 -8.79
N ASP A 234 -7.41 -3.39 -7.94
CA ASP A 234 -6.86 -4.46 -7.13
C ASP A 234 -6.58 -5.73 -7.93
N ASP A 235 -7.28 -5.92 -9.04
CA ASP A 235 -7.13 -7.08 -9.90
C ASP A 235 -6.99 -6.66 -11.38
N LEU A 236 -6.60 -7.59 -12.25
CA LEU A 236 -6.48 -7.35 -13.71
C LEU A 236 -7.86 -7.24 -14.37
N SER A 237 -8.78 -8.13 -13.97
CA SER A 237 -10.19 -8.19 -14.35
C SER A 237 -11.04 -8.87 -13.28
N ARG A 238 -12.36 -8.82 -13.44
CA ARG A 238 -13.32 -9.55 -12.60
C ARG A 238 -13.01 -11.05 -12.52
N GLU A 239 -12.67 -11.69 -13.64
CA GLU A 239 -12.37 -13.13 -13.68
C GLU A 239 -11.11 -13.47 -12.86
N THR A 240 -10.10 -12.58 -12.90
CA THR A 240 -8.84 -12.80 -12.17
C THR A 240 -8.93 -12.56 -10.66
N LYS A 241 -9.96 -11.86 -10.18
CA LYS A 241 -10.20 -11.57 -8.75
C LYS A 241 -10.25 -12.83 -7.88
N GLY A 242 -10.71 -13.95 -8.45
CA GLY A 242 -10.73 -15.27 -7.81
C GLY A 242 -9.74 -16.28 -8.40
N ALA A 243 -9.43 -16.14 -9.69
CA ALA A 243 -8.54 -17.03 -10.44
C ALA A 243 -7.23 -16.31 -10.78
N TRP A 244 -6.17 -16.67 -10.07
CA TRP A 244 -4.86 -16.03 -10.22
C TRP A 244 -4.05 -16.62 -11.37
N GLU A 245 -4.41 -17.83 -11.83
CA GLU A 245 -3.76 -18.47 -12.96
C GLU A 245 -4.25 -17.80 -14.25
N ILE A 246 -3.33 -17.31 -15.07
CA ILE A 246 -3.65 -16.71 -16.37
C ILE A 246 -2.88 -17.40 -17.51
N PRO A 247 -3.44 -17.47 -18.73
CA PRO A 247 -2.73 -18.03 -19.87
C PRO A 247 -1.51 -17.18 -20.25
N ARG A 248 -0.39 -17.83 -20.56
CA ARG A 248 0.90 -17.16 -20.82
C ARG A 248 0.83 -16.20 -22.02
N GLU A 249 0.05 -16.55 -23.02
CA GLU A 249 -0.18 -15.77 -24.25
C GLU A 249 -0.85 -14.42 -24.00
N THR A 250 -1.46 -14.22 -22.83
CA THR A 250 -2.00 -12.92 -22.41
C THR A 250 -0.91 -11.92 -22.00
N LEU A 251 0.34 -12.38 -21.83
CA LEU A 251 1.47 -11.56 -21.40
C LEU A 251 2.43 -11.25 -22.54
N GLU A 252 2.73 -9.96 -22.72
CA GLU A 252 3.74 -9.47 -23.64
C GLU A 252 4.93 -8.90 -22.86
N PHE A 253 6.13 -9.42 -23.13
CA PHE A 253 7.37 -8.93 -22.55
C PHE A 253 7.88 -7.72 -23.34
N SER A 254 8.26 -6.65 -22.64
CA SER A 254 8.72 -5.42 -23.30
C SER A 254 10.18 -5.09 -23.00
N LYS A 255 10.52 -4.84 -21.72
CA LYS A 255 11.85 -4.40 -21.30
C LYS A 255 12.28 -5.15 -20.05
N LYS A 256 13.51 -5.68 -20.05
CA LYS A 256 14.10 -6.24 -18.83
C LYS A 256 14.37 -5.12 -17.82
N LEU A 257 13.80 -5.24 -16.63
CA LEU A 257 13.96 -4.29 -15.53
C LEU A 257 15.16 -4.66 -14.64
N GLY A 258 15.36 -5.96 -14.41
CA GLY A 258 16.45 -6.43 -13.57
C GLY A 258 16.70 -7.92 -13.69
N ALA A 259 17.82 -8.35 -13.12
CA ALA A 259 18.15 -9.76 -12.94
C ALA A 259 18.70 -9.95 -11.54
N GLY A 260 18.04 -10.79 -10.75
CA GLY A 260 18.48 -11.15 -9.40
C GLY A 260 19.08 -12.55 -9.34
N GLN A 261 19.34 -12.99 -8.12
CA GLN A 261 19.82 -14.35 -7.83
C GLN A 261 18.80 -15.43 -8.24
N PHE A 262 17.51 -15.13 -8.10
CA PHE A 262 16.43 -16.13 -8.28
C PHE A 262 15.81 -16.11 -9.68
N GLY A 263 15.96 -15.01 -10.41
CA GLY A 263 15.15 -14.78 -11.59
C GLY A 263 15.45 -13.49 -12.32
N GLU A 264 14.63 -13.19 -13.32
CA GLU A 264 14.63 -11.93 -14.05
C GLU A 264 13.30 -11.22 -13.86
N VAL A 265 13.32 -9.90 -13.84
CA VAL A 265 12.11 -9.09 -13.75
C VAL A 265 11.99 -8.30 -15.05
N TRP A 266 10.82 -8.35 -15.65
CA TRP A 266 10.51 -7.73 -16.93
C TRP A 266 9.32 -6.79 -16.79
N LYS A 267 9.39 -5.63 -17.44
CA LYS A 267 8.20 -4.86 -17.77
C LYS A 267 7.45 -5.60 -18.85
N GLY A 268 6.14 -5.73 -18.70
CA GLY A 268 5.28 -6.31 -19.72
C GLY A 268 3.92 -5.65 -19.77
N LYS A 269 3.07 -6.21 -20.62
CA LYS A 269 1.66 -5.88 -20.70
C LYS A 269 0.80 -7.13 -20.59
N TRP A 270 -0.24 -7.07 -19.78
CA TRP A 270 -1.32 -8.04 -19.77
C TRP A 270 -2.43 -7.57 -20.73
N ASN A 271 -2.90 -8.47 -21.61
CA ASN A 271 -3.92 -8.23 -22.62
C ASN A 271 -3.68 -6.96 -23.47
N LYS A 272 -2.41 -6.58 -23.69
CA LYS A 272 -1.99 -5.34 -24.40
C LYS A 272 -2.44 -4.03 -23.76
N THR A 273 -3.19 -4.07 -22.66
CA THR A 273 -3.84 -2.92 -22.03
C THR A 273 -3.16 -2.50 -20.74
N THR A 274 -2.76 -3.45 -19.91
CA THR A 274 -2.33 -3.18 -18.53
C THR A 274 -0.85 -3.41 -18.36
N ASP A 275 -0.12 -2.36 -17.99
CA ASP A 275 1.31 -2.45 -17.66
C ASP A 275 1.51 -3.29 -16.38
N VAL A 276 2.41 -4.27 -16.44
CA VAL A 276 2.70 -5.21 -15.35
C VAL A 276 4.21 -5.45 -15.19
N ALA A 277 4.62 -5.91 -14.02
CA ALA A 277 5.94 -6.50 -13.82
C ALA A 277 5.82 -8.03 -13.81
N ILE A 278 6.70 -8.71 -14.56
CA ILE A 278 6.71 -10.16 -14.75
C ILE A 278 8.03 -10.70 -14.22
N LYS A 279 7.97 -11.43 -13.10
CA LYS A 279 9.11 -12.11 -12.49
C LYS A 279 9.17 -13.55 -13.02
N THR A 280 10.31 -13.92 -13.58
CA THR A 280 10.54 -15.25 -14.17
C THR A 280 11.54 -16.04 -13.34
N LEU A 281 11.30 -17.34 -13.20
CA LEU A 281 12.23 -18.24 -12.52
C LEU A 281 13.34 -18.72 -13.46
N LYS A 282 14.59 -18.59 -13.05
CA LYS A 282 15.71 -19.20 -13.79
C LYS A 282 15.78 -20.71 -13.50
N PRO A 283 15.97 -21.57 -14.51
CA PRO A 283 16.19 -23.00 -14.27
C PRO A 283 17.35 -23.23 -13.27
N GLY A 284 17.10 -24.02 -12.23
CA GLY A 284 18.10 -24.38 -11.22
C GLY A 284 18.37 -23.34 -10.13
N SER A 285 17.65 -22.20 -10.07
CA SER A 285 17.83 -21.20 -9.00
C SER A 285 17.09 -21.54 -7.71
N MET A 286 15.84 -22.01 -7.81
CA MET A 286 14.99 -22.50 -6.72
C MET A 286 13.94 -23.48 -7.27
N SER A 287 13.24 -24.20 -6.39
CA SER A 287 12.17 -25.09 -6.84
C SER A 287 10.94 -24.29 -7.28
N PRO A 288 10.21 -24.75 -8.31
CA PRO A 288 8.88 -24.25 -8.67
C PRO A 288 7.94 -24.08 -7.48
N GLN A 289 7.94 -25.06 -6.57
CA GLN A 289 7.11 -25.05 -5.36
C GLN A 289 7.43 -23.85 -4.44
N ALA A 290 8.71 -23.61 -4.16
CA ALA A 290 9.12 -22.48 -3.33
C ALA A 290 8.80 -21.12 -3.98
N PHE A 291 8.74 -21.09 -5.33
CA PHE A 291 8.37 -19.89 -6.07
C PHE A 291 6.86 -19.64 -6.06
N LEU A 292 6.04 -20.70 -6.05
CA LEU A 292 4.58 -20.57 -5.88
C LEU A 292 4.17 -20.28 -4.44
N GLU A 293 4.96 -20.70 -3.45
CA GLU A 293 4.79 -20.29 -2.06
C GLU A 293 4.89 -18.76 -1.90
N GLU A 294 5.79 -18.10 -2.65
CA GLU A 294 5.89 -16.63 -2.72
C GLU A 294 4.56 -16.01 -3.19
N ALA A 295 4.00 -16.51 -4.29
CA ALA A 295 2.71 -16.05 -4.79
C ALA A 295 1.57 -16.30 -3.79
N ASN A 296 1.58 -17.44 -3.09
CA ASN A 296 0.55 -17.79 -2.11
C ASN A 296 0.55 -16.87 -0.88
N ILE A 297 1.72 -16.42 -0.43
CA ILE A 297 1.85 -15.41 0.64
C ILE A 297 1.33 -14.06 0.13
N MET A 298 1.77 -13.62 -1.04
CA MET A 298 1.35 -12.34 -1.62
C MET A 298 -0.17 -12.28 -1.84
N LYS A 299 -0.80 -13.39 -2.25
CA LYS A 299 -2.25 -13.50 -2.41
C LYS A 299 -3.04 -13.18 -1.13
N GLN A 300 -2.47 -13.46 0.05
CA GLN A 300 -3.11 -13.21 1.35
C GLN A 300 -2.80 -11.81 1.89
N CYS A 301 -1.90 -11.07 1.24
CA CYS A 301 -1.39 -9.79 1.70
C CYS A 301 -1.91 -8.63 0.84
N LYS A 302 -3.14 -8.20 1.11
CA LYS A 302 -3.71 -6.98 0.50
C LYS A 302 -3.49 -5.78 1.41
N HIS A 303 -2.54 -4.92 1.04
CA HIS A 303 -2.24 -3.67 1.75
C HIS A 303 -1.62 -2.64 0.78
N ASP A 304 -1.96 -1.36 0.92
CA ASP A 304 -1.55 -0.30 -0.02
C ASP A 304 -0.04 -0.05 -0.09
N LYS A 305 0.69 -0.49 0.95
CA LYS A 305 2.15 -0.34 1.05
C LYS A 305 2.91 -1.65 0.86
N LEU A 306 2.26 -2.66 0.31
CA LEU A 306 2.86 -3.90 -0.16
C LEU A 306 2.64 -4.04 -1.67
N VAL A 307 3.65 -4.52 -2.39
CA VAL A 307 3.52 -4.79 -3.84
C VAL A 307 2.49 -5.89 -4.06
N ARG A 308 1.51 -5.58 -4.91
CA ARG A 308 0.38 -6.44 -5.18
C ARG A 308 0.72 -7.53 -6.20
N LEU A 309 0.35 -8.76 -5.87
CA LEU A 309 0.24 -9.85 -6.84
C LEU A 309 -1.02 -9.62 -7.68
N TYR A 310 -0.89 -9.76 -9.00
CA TYR A 310 -2.02 -9.75 -9.93
C TYR A 310 -2.36 -11.15 -10.43
N ALA A 311 -1.35 -11.95 -10.77
CA ALA A 311 -1.56 -13.27 -11.36
C ALA A 311 -0.29 -14.13 -11.31
N VAL A 312 -0.44 -15.39 -11.67
CA VAL A 312 0.63 -16.38 -11.88
C VAL A 312 0.42 -17.10 -13.21
N CYS A 313 1.51 -17.56 -13.81
CA CYS A 313 1.49 -18.55 -14.90
C CYS A 313 2.34 -19.74 -14.45
N SER A 314 1.70 -20.80 -13.98
CA SER A 314 2.32 -21.94 -13.32
C SER A 314 2.09 -23.28 -14.02
N GLU A 315 1.19 -23.36 -15.01
CA GLU A 315 0.88 -24.60 -15.73
C GLU A 315 2.10 -25.23 -16.43
N THR A 316 3.03 -24.40 -16.91
CA THR A 316 4.26 -24.84 -17.60
C THR A 316 5.47 -24.04 -17.12
N GLU A 317 6.65 -24.63 -17.20
CA GLU A 317 7.89 -23.89 -16.99
C GLU A 317 8.26 -23.03 -18.22
N PRO A 318 8.89 -21.86 -18.03
CA PRO A 318 9.20 -21.23 -16.74
C PRO A 318 7.96 -20.60 -16.07
N ILE A 319 7.87 -20.69 -14.74
CA ILE A 319 6.77 -20.08 -13.97
C ILE A 319 6.92 -18.55 -13.96
N TYR A 320 5.80 -17.83 -14.09
CA TYR A 320 5.73 -16.38 -13.99
C TYR A 320 4.91 -15.94 -12.77
N ILE A 321 5.39 -14.88 -12.10
CA ILE A 321 4.64 -14.12 -11.11
C ILE A 321 4.43 -12.73 -11.69
N VAL A 322 3.16 -12.30 -11.76
CA VAL A 322 2.76 -11.02 -12.34
C VAL A 322 2.31 -10.10 -11.22
N THR A 323 2.95 -8.94 -11.10
CA THR A 323 2.66 -7.92 -10.07
C THR A 323 2.35 -6.58 -10.71
N GLU A 324 1.89 -5.64 -9.90
CA GLU A 324 1.86 -4.24 -10.30
C GLU A 324 3.25 -3.74 -10.73
N LEU A 325 3.27 -2.85 -11.72
CA LEU A 325 4.49 -2.21 -12.19
C LEU A 325 4.70 -0.91 -11.42
N MET A 326 5.83 -0.81 -10.72
CA MET A 326 6.23 0.39 -9.99
C MET A 326 7.15 1.24 -10.88
N SER A 327 6.70 2.41 -11.29
CA SER A 327 7.29 3.18 -12.40
C SER A 327 8.72 3.67 -12.16
N LYS A 328 9.09 3.93 -10.89
CA LYS A 328 10.41 4.46 -10.49
C LYS A 328 11.39 3.39 -10.03
N GLY A 329 11.01 2.11 -10.10
CA GLY A 329 11.90 1.00 -9.75
C GLY A 329 12.17 0.92 -8.25
N SER A 330 13.39 0.50 -7.87
CA SER A 330 13.75 0.32 -6.46
C SER A 330 14.00 1.65 -5.75
N LEU A 331 13.68 1.74 -4.46
CA LEU A 331 13.96 2.92 -3.64
C LEU A 331 15.46 3.20 -3.58
N LEU A 332 16.30 2.16 -3.63
CA LEU A 332 17.76 2.34 -3.69
C LEU A 332 18.21 3.10 -4.93
N ASP A 333 17.69 2.74 -6.11
CA ASP A 333 18.02 3.41 -7.36
C ASP A 333 17.38 4.80 -7.40
N TYR A 334 16.13 4.91 -6.96
CA TYR A 334 15.40 6.17 -6.88
C TYR A 334 16.14 7.21 -6.03
N LEU A 335 16.54 6.86 -4.80
CA LEU A 335 17.28 7.78 -3.91
C LEU A 335 18.59 8.32 -4.52
N ARG A 336 19.18 7.58 -5.46
CA ARG A 336 20.44 7.94 -6.13
C ARG A 336 20.23 8.65 -7.46
N ASP A 337 19.00 8.67 -7.98
CA ASP A 337 18.68 9.37 -9.22
C ASP A 337 18.48 10.88 -9.00
N GLU A 338 18.31 11.63 -10.09
CA GLU A 338 18.20 13.09 -10.04
C GLU A 338 16.94 13.58 -9.30
N GLU A 339 15.85 12.82 -9.35
CA GLU A 339 14.59 13.17 -8.70
C GLU A 339 14.64 12.83 -7.20
N GLY A 340 15.04 11.60 -6.86
CA GLY A 340 15.16 11.14 -5.48
C GLY A 340 16.23 11.91 -4.70
N HIS A 341 17.31 12.36 -5.35
CA HIS A 341 18.32 13.20 -4.69
C HIS A 341 17.80 14.61 -4.32
N LYS A 342 16.69 15.05 -4.91
CA LYS A 342 16.01 16.32 -4.58
C LYS A 342 15.00 16.19 -3.44
N LEU A 343 14.75 14.97 -2.95
CA LEU A 343 13.81 14.76 -1.85
C LEU A 343 14.26 15.51 -0.60
N LYS A 344 13.34 16.26 -0.02
CA LYS A 344 13.53 16.95 1.26
C LYS A 344 13.24 15.99 2.41
N PHE A 345 13.76 16.32 3.58
CA PHE A 345 13.60 15.50 4.78
C PHE A 345 12.14 15.09 5.11
N PRO A 346 11.11 15.95 4.96
CA PRO A 346 9.72 15.52 5.17
C PRO A 346 9.26 14.40 4.22
N GLN A 347 9.74 14.39 2.98
CA GLN A 347 9.41 13.33 2.02
C GLN A 347 10.13 12.01 2.36
N LEU A 348 11.37 12.10 2.88
CA LEU A 348 12.10 10.92 3.37
C LEU A 348 11.41 10.30 4.60
N VAL A 349 10.90 11.13 5.52
CA VAL A 349 10.10 10.71 6.67
C VAL A 349 8.81 10.04 6.21
N ASP A 350 8.13 10.60 5.21
CA ASP A 350 6.91 10.01 4.65
C ASP A 350 7.17 8.63 4.02
N ILE A 351 8.24 8.47 3.23
CA ILE A 351 8.66 7.17 2.70
C ILE A 351 8.92 6.17 3.83
N ALA A 352 9.60 6.60 4.90
CA ALA A 352 9.85 5.76 6.08
C ALA A 352 8.55 5.32 6.77
N ALA A 353 7.56 6.20 6.89
CA ALA A 353 6.23 5.90 7.44
C ALA A 353 5.47 4.90 6.56
N GLN A 354 5.47 5.11 5.24
CA GLN A 354 4.84 4.21 4.27
C GLN A 354 5.39 2.78 4.36
N ILE A 355 6.72 2.63 4.47
CA ILE A 355 7.36 1.32 4.62
C ILE A 355 7.00 0.69 5.98
N ALA A 356 7.01 1.47 7.06
CA ALA A 356 6.62 0.98 8.39
C ALA A 356 5.15 0.52 8.41
N SER A 357 4.25 1.21 7.70
CA SER A 357 2.85 0.80 7.53
C SER A 357 2.73 -0.58 6.88
N GLY A 358 3.44 -0.81 5.76
CA GLY A 358 3.49 -2.12 5.10
C GLY A 358 4.06 -3.23 6.01
N MET A 359 5.13 -2.92 6.75
CA MET A 359 5.73 -3.87 7.69
C MET A 359 4.86 -4.12 8.94
N SER A 360 4.08 -3.14 9.39
CA SER A 360 3.11 -3.30 10.48
C SER A 360 2.00 -4.29 10.09
N PHE A 361 1.55 -4.24 8.84
CA PHE A 361 0.62 -5.25 8.32
C PHE A 361 1.24 -6.64 8.30
N LEU A 362 2.51 -6.79 7.86
CA LEU A 362 3.20 -8.07 7.90
C LEU A 362 3.39 -8.59 9.34
N GLU A 363 3.69 -7.71 10.30
CA GLU A 363 3.75 -8.03 11.73
C GLU A 363 2.41 -8.57 12.25
N GLU A 364 1.28 -7.93 11.91
CA GLU A 364 -0.06 -8.40 12.25
C GLU A 364 -0.36 -9.79 11.66
N LYS A 365 0.05 -10.04 10.42
CA LYS A 365 -0.06 -11.34 9.74
C LYS A 365 0.96 -12.37 10.20
N LYS A 366 1.87 -12.02 11.12
CA LYS A 366 2.99 -12.86 11.59
C LYS A 366 3.91 -13.33 10.46
N LEU A 367 4.10 -12.48 9.45
CA LEU A 367 4.96 -12.74 8.30
C LEU A 367 6.30 -12.00 8.44
N ILE A 368 7.41 -12.75 8.34
CA ILE A 368 8.77 -12.21 8.48
C ILE A 368 9.36 -12.01 7.09
N HIS A 369 9.69 -10.78 6.73
CA HIS A 369 10.23 -10.41 5.42
C HIS A 369 11.64 -10.98 5.18
N ARG A 370 12.53 -10.95 6.18
CA ARG A 370 13.92 -11.45 6.16
C ARG A 370 14.92 -10.71 5.31
N ASP A 371 14.47 -9.86 4.38
CA ASP A 371 15.35 -9.07 3.52
C ASP A 371 14.83 -7.65 3.28
N LEU A 372 14.41 -6.98 4.35
CA LEU A 372 13.99 -5.59 4.26
C LEU A 372 15.20 -4.67 4.02
N ALA A 373 15.24 -4.00 2.87
CA ALA A 373 16.29 -3.05 2.46
C ALA A 373 15.78 -2.16 1.33
N ALA A 374 16.48 -1.06 1.02
CA ALA A 374 16.00 -0.09 0.02
C ALA A 374 15.86 -0.70 -1.39
N ARG A 375 16.66 -1.72 -1.70
CA ARG A 375 16.56 -2.47 -2.97
C ARG A 375 15.27 -3.30 -3.11
N ASN A 376 14.63 -3.65 -2.00
CA ASN A 376 13.39 -4.44 -1.94
C ASN A 376 12.17 -3.57 -1.55
N VAL A 377 12.31 -2.25 -1.63
CA VAL A 377 11.18 -1.31 -1.62
C VAL A 377 11.09 -0.74 -3.03
N LEU A 378 9.89 -0.73 -3.61
CA LEU A 378 9.65 -0.15 -4.92
C LEU A 378 8.93 1.19 -4.79
N VAL A 379 9.20 2.10 -5.72
CA VAL A 379 8.66 3.46 -5.74
C VAL A 379 7.85 3.69 -7.01
N ASP A 380 6.72 4.35 -6.85
CA ASP A 380 5.86 4.81 -7.94
C ASP A 380 5.72 6.34 -7.90
N ASP A 381 4.91 6.88 -8.81
CA ASP A 381 4.61 8.30 -8.87
C ASP A 381 4.13 8.86 -7.52
N ASN A 382 4.41 10.15 -7.28
CA ASN A 382 4.11 10.85 -6.04
C ASN A 382 4.76 10.24 -4.78
N ASN A 383 5.94 9.60 -4.96
CA ASN A 383 6.74 8.99 -3.89
C ASN A 383 5.99 7.89 -3.13
N ILE A 384 5.07 7.18 -3.79
CA ILE A 384 4.41 6.03 -3.19
C ILE A 384 5.42 4.90 -3.06
N ALA A 385 5.73 4.48 -1.84
CA ALA A 385 6.67 3.42 -1.54
C ALA A 385 5.93 2.14 -1.12
N LYS A 386 6.28 1.01 -1.73
CA LYS A 386 5.70 -0.31 -1.41
C LYS A 386 6.79 -1.33 -1.15
N VAL A 387 6.62 -2.13 -0.11
CA VAL A 387 7.52 -3.25 0.21
C VAL A 387 7.30 -4.38 -0.80
N ALA A 388 8.38 -4.89 -1.37
CA ALA A 388 8.40 -5.95 -2.38
C ALA A 388 9.20 -7.15 -1.91
N ASP A 389 9.22 -8.24 -2.70
CA ASP A 389 10.00 -9.46 -2.43
C ASP A 389 9.80 -10.08 -1.04
N PHE A 390 8.67 -9.76 -0.38
CA PHE A 390 8.27 -10.34 0.90
C PHE A 390 7.68 -11.75 0.74
N GLY A 391 7.50 -12.27 -0.48
CA GLY A 391 7.08 -13.65 -0.69
C GLY A 391 8.22 -14.68 -0.64
N LEU A 392 9.49 -14.24 -0.59
CA LEU A 392 10.58 -15.12 -0.15
C LEU A 392 10.62 -15.29 1.38
N ALA A 393 9.69 -14.64 2.11
CA ALA A 393 9.35 -14.99 3.47
C ALA A 393 8.93 -16.45 3.55
N ARG A 394 9.34 -17.15 4.61
CA ARG A 394 8.81 -18.49 4.91
C ARG A 394 7.93 -18.40 6.13
N ILE A 395 6.78 -19.08 6.08
CA ILE A 395 5.96 -19.41 7.24
C ILE A 395 6.87 -20.22 8.18
N ILE A 396 7.10 -19.70 9.39
CA ILE A 396 7.75 -20.46 10.46
C ILE A 396 6.61 -20.92 11.37
N GLU A 397 6.44 -22.23 11.52
CA GLU A 397 5.44 -22.79 12.44
C GLU A 397 5.85 -22.63 13.91
N ASP A 398 7.16 -22.49 14.20
CA ASP A 398 7.72 -22.36 15.55
C ASP A 398 8.85 -21.29 15.62
N ASP A 399 8.52 -19.99 15.64
CA ASP A 399 9.32 -18.78 16.01
C ASP A 399 10.84 -18.63 15.69
N GLU A 400 11.53 -19.62 15.12
CA GLU A 400 12.95 -19.65 14.77
C GLU A 400 13.18 -20.49 13.48
N TYR A 401 13.99 -19.96 12.56
CA TYR A 401 14.55 -20.72 11.42
C TYR A 401 16.03 -21.00 11.70
N ASN A 402 16.60 -22.07 11.14
CA ASN A 402 18.04 -22.33 11.20
C ASN A 402 18.53 -22.74 9.80
N PRO A 403 19.14 -21.82 9.02
CA PRO A 403 19.62 -22.14 7.69
C PRO A 403 20.74 -23.19 7.74
N LYS A 404 20.68 -24.19 6.85
CA LYS A 404 21.84 -25.06 6.57
C LYS A 404 22.99 -24.19 6.03
N HIS A 405 24.23 -24.50 6.45
CA HIS A 405 25.43 -23.73 6.13
C HIS A 405 25.54 -23.41 4.62
N GLY A 406 25.90 -22.16 4.27
CA GLY A 406 26.25 -21.76 2.89
C GLY A 406 25.33 -20.77 2.17
N ALA A 407 24.24 -20.30 2.78
CA ALA A 407 23.41 -19.25 2.19
C ALA A 407 24.10 -17.87 2.26
N LYS A 408 24.15 -17.15 1.13
CA LYS A 408 24.63 -15.76 1.08
C LYS A 408 23.53 -14.84 1.62
N PHE A 409 23.75 -14.24 2.78
CA PHE A 409 22.84 -13.27 3.38
C PHE A 409 23.32 -11.83 3.17
N PRO A 410 22.41 -10.84 3.16
CA PRO A 410 22.76 -9.43 3.13
C PRO A 410 23.23 -8.96 4.51
N ILE A 411 24.41 -9.42 4.92
CA ILE A 411 24.97 -9.31 6.29
C ILE A 411 24.82 -7.92 6.92
N LYS A 412 24.96 -6.84 6.13
CA LYS A 412 24.87 -5.47 6.65
C LYS A 412 23.46 -5.04 7.11
N TRP A 413 22.42 -5.71 6.63
CA TRP A 413 21.03 -5.48 7.04
C TRP A 413 20.55 -6.50 8.07
N THR A 414 21.21 -7.66 8.15
CA THR A 414 20.77 -8.77 9.00
C THR A 414 21.08 -8.51 10.47
N ALA A 415 20.08 -8.73 11.34
CA ALA A 415 20.26 -8.68 12.79
C ALA A 415 21.32 -9.70 13.27
N PRO A 416 22.08 -9.41 14.34
CA PRO A 416 23.17 -10.27 14.79
C PRO A 416 22.69 -11.69 15.15
N GLU A 417 21.53 -11.83 15.79
CA GLU A 417 20.97 -13.15 16.11
C GLU A 417 20.55 -13.95 14.88
N ALA A 418 20.09 -13.27 13.84
CA ALA A 418 19.72 -13.90 12.57
C ALA A 418 20.97 -14.29 11.76
N ALA A 419 22.00 -13.46 11.76
CA ALA A 419 23.26 -13.73 11.06
C ALA A 419 24.09 -14.84 11.71
N LEU A 420 24.15 -14.88 13.05
CA LEU A 420 24.99 -15.81 13.81
C LEU A 420 24.29 -17.14 14.10
N TYR A 421 23.00 -17.11 14.40
CA TYR A 421 22.24 -18.27 14.90
C TYR A 421 21.05 -18.64 14.00
N GLY A 422 20.88 -17.96 12.87
CA GLY A 422 19.77 -18.22 11.95
C GLY A 422 18.42 -17.69 12.42
N ARG A 423 18.31 -17.08 13.61
CA ARG A 423 17.03 -16.71 14.25
C ARG A 423 16.36 -15.50 13.60
N PHE A 424 15.55 -15.74 12.58
CA PHE A 424 14.72 -14.72 11.93
C PHE A 424 13.38 -14.57 12.65
N THR A 425 13.05 -13.33 12.99
CA THR A 425 11.79 -12.91 13.63
C THR A 425 11.35 -11.55 13.09
N ILE A 426 10.14 -11.08 13.42
CA ILE A 426 9.74 -9.70 13.12
C ILE A 426 10.72 -8.70 13.76
N LYS A 427 11.28 -9.01 14.92
CA LYS A 427 12.30 -8.16 15.57
C LYS A 427 13.61 -8.12 14.81
N SER A 428 13.94 -9.15 14.02
CA SER A 428 15.07 -9.09 13.09
C SER A 428 14.77 -8.20 11.88
N ASP A 429 13.52 -8.11 11.43
CA ASP A 429 13.11 -7.14 10.40
C ASP A 429 13.12 -5.71 10.93
N VAL A 430 12.79 -5.49 12.22
CA VAL A 430 12.91 -4.17 12.86
C VAL A 430 14.37 -3.68 12.84
N TRP A 431 15.35 -4.58 13.02
CA TRP A 431 16.76 -4.24 12.85
C TRP A 431 17.06 -3.80 11.42
N SER A 432 16.60 -4.58 10.43
CA SER A 432 16.75 -4.30 9.01
C SER A 432 16.12 -2.94 8.64
N TYR A 433 14.96 -2.61 9.22
CA TYR A 433 14.30 -1.31 9.07
C TYR A 433 15.17 -0.17 9.60
N GLY A 434 15.84 -0.35 10.75
CA GLY A 434 16.82 0.62 11.26
C GLY A 434 17.95 0.89 10.26
N ILE A 435 18.45 -0.14 9.58
CA ILE A 435 19.47 0.01 8.52
C ILE A 435 18.88 0.67 7.26
N LEU A 436 17.64 0.33 6.89
CA LEU A 436 16.91 0.98 5.80
C LEU A 436 16.73 2.49 6.05
N LEU A 437 16.44 2.91 7.28
CA LEU A 437 16.39 4.34 7.62
C LEU A 437 17.73 5.04 7.34
N VAL A 438 18.86 4.36 7.56
CA VAL A 438 20.18 4.89 7.19
C VAL A 438 20.28 5.08 5.69
N GLU A 439 19.87 4.09 4.89
CA GLU A 439 19.85 4.21 3.43
C GLU A 439 18.99 5.40 2.99
N ILE A 440 17.80 5.57 3.58
CA ILE A 440 16.89 6.68 3.26
C ILE A 440 17.55 8.04 3.51
N VAL A 441 18.09 8.29 4.71
CA VAL A 441 18.67 9.60 5.05
C VAL A 441 20.03 9.89 4.40
N THR A 442 20.69 8.85 3.90
CA THR A 442 21.97 8.98 3.20
C THR A 442 21.82 8.92 1.67
N TYR A 443 20.60 8.91 1.15
CA TYR A 443 20.32 8.80 -0.28
C TYR A 443 20.95 7.55 -0.90
N GLY A 444 20.75 6.42 -0.24
CA GLY A 444 21.17 5.10 -0.69
C GLY A 444 22.65 4.81 -0.51
N GLN A 445 23.37 5.44 0.43
CA GLN A 445 24.74 5.02 0.72
C GLN A 445 24.77 3.59 1.29
N VAL A 446 25.84 2.86 0.98
CA VAL A 446 26.03 1.51 1.51
C VAL A 446 26.22 1.59 3.04
N PRO A 447 25.46 0.81 3.84
CA PRO A 447 25.65 0.77 5.28
C PRO A 447 27.07 0.38 5.68
N TYR A 448 27.52 0.86 6.85
CA TYR A 448 28.87 0.59 7.36
C TYR A 448 29.96 0.88 6.32
N PRO A 449 30.10 2.14 5.86
CA PRO A 449 31.06 2.48 4.82
C PRO A 449 32.49 2.12 5.26
N GLY A 450 33.25 1.50 4.35
CA GLY A 450 34.62 1.04 4.62
C GLY A 450 34.75 -0.29 5.38
N MET A 451 33.65 -0.91 5.82
CA MET A 451 33.68 -2.21 6.51
C MET A 451 33.27 -3.36 5.57
N THR A 452 34.01 -4.47 5.64
CA THR A 452 33.61 -5.73 4.98
C THR A 452 32.48 -6.41 5.74
N ASN A 453 31.79 -7.39 5.13
CA ASN A 453 30.74 -8.15 5.82
C ASN A 453 31.23 -8.82 7.11
N ARG A 454 32.48 -9.31 7.11
CA ARG A 454 33.09 -9.92 8.29
C ARG A 454 33.30 -8.88 9.39
N ASP A 455 33.85 -7.72 9.04
CA ASP A 455 34.10 -6.65 10.01
C ASP A 455 32.79 -6.18 10.65
N VAL A 456 31.72 -6.01 9.84
CA VAL A 456 30.40 -5.61 10.35
C VAL A 456 29.89 -6.62 11.37
N LEU A 457 29.93 -7.91 11.06
CA LEU A 457 29.46 -8.96 11.97
C LEU A 457 30.23 -8.95 13.30
N GLU A 458 31.57 -8.88 13.24
CA GLU A 458 32.43 -8.85 14.42
C GLU A 458 32.22 -7.58 15.27
N GLN A 459 32.10 -6.41 14.64
CA GLN A 459 31.95 -5.13 15.35
C GLN A 459 30.56 -4.99 15.97
N VAL A 460 29.51 -5.35 15.23
CA VAL A 460 28.12 -5.26 15.72
C VAL A 460 27.90 -6.15 16.94
N ASP A 461 28.48 -7.36 16.95
CA ASP A 461 28.42 -8.28 18.10
C ASP A 461 29.12 -7.71 19.35
N ARG A 462 30.25 -7.01 19.14
CA ARG A 462 30.98 -6.24 20.17
C ARG A 462 30.23 -5.00 20.66
N GLY A 463 29.09 -4.66 20.07
CA GLY A 463 28.23 -3.56 20.49
C GLY A 463 28.38 -2.29 19.66
N TYR A 464 29.21 -2.29 18.61
CA TYR A 464 29.27 -1.16 17.69
C TYR A 464 27.92 -0.97 16.98
N ARG A 465 27.55 0.29 16.73
CA ARG A 465 26.40 0.69 15.91
C ARG A 465 26.85 1.77 14.95
N GLN A 466 26.23 1.82 13.77
CA GLN A 466 26.57 2.83 12.78
C GLN A 466 26.40 4.24 13.35
N ALA A 467 27.42 5.08 13.14
CA ALA A 467 27.40 6.48 13.57
C ALA A 467 26.26 7.27 12.90
N LYS A 468 25.76 8.30 13.59
CA LYS A 468 24.69 9.16 13.08
C LYS A 468 25.08 9.76 11.72
N PRO A 469 24.28 9.57 10.66
CA PRO A 469 24.53 10.22 9.38
C PRO A 469 24.51 11.74 9.46
N ASN A 470 25.25 12.40 8.56
CA ASN A 470 25.17 13.85 8.41
C ASN A 470 23.75 14.25 8.00
N ASN A 471 23.26 15.37 8.54
CA ASN A 471 21.89 15.87 8.31
C ASN A 471 20.74 14.99 8.83
N CYS A 472 21.03 13.95 9.62
CA CYS A 472 20.01 13.15 10.32
C CYS A 472 19.67 13.80 11.68
N PRO A 473 18.40 14.13 11.97
CA PRO A 473 17.98 14.61 13.27
C PRO A 473 18.16 13.56 14.38
N ASP A 474 18.44 14.03 15.60
CA ASP A 474 18.65 13.14 16.75
C ASP A 474 17.43 12.24 17.02
N SER A 475 16.21 12.77 16.87
CA SER A 475 14.98 12.00 17.06
C SER A 475 14.87 10.78 16.13
N MET A 476 15.30 10.91 14.87
CA MET A 476 15.30 9.79 13.93
C MET A 476 16.45 8.81 14.23
N TYR A 477 17.63 9.33 14.58
CA TYR A 477 18.76 8.47 14.96
C TYR A 477 18.51 7.69 16.26
N ASP A 478 17.78 8.27 17.21
CA ASP A 478 17.35 7.60 18.42
C ASP A 478 16.42 6.42 18.12
N ILE A 479 15.53 6.54 17.13
CA ILE A 479 14.74 5.41 16.61
C ILE A 479 15.65 4.34 15.99
N MET A 480 16.62 4.71 15.15
CA MET A 480 17.57 3.74 14.58
C MET A 480 18.29 2.95 15.69
N LYS A 481 18.75 3.63 16.75
CA LYS A 481 19.38 2.96 17.91
C LYS A 481 18.42 2.02 18.63
N LYS A 482 17.14 2.38 18.80
CA LYS A 482 16.11 1.48 19.36
C LYS A 482 15.91 0.25 18.48
N CYS A 483 15.88 0.41 17.16
CA CYS A 483 15.81 -0.71 16.21
C CYS A 483 17.03 -1.65 16.32
N TRP A 484 18.21 -1.11 16.67
CA TRP A 484 19.44 -1.89 16.82
C TRP A 484 19.75 -2.31 18.25
N ASP A 485 18.77 -2.40 19.15
CA ASP A 485 18.99 -2.97 20.48
C ASP A 485 19.54 -4.41 20.34
N LYS A 486 20.55 -4.74 21.18
CA LYS A 486 21.16 -6.07 21.22
C LYS A 486 20.14 -7.14 21.57
N LYS A 487 19.18 -6.83 22.44
CA LYS A 487 18.08 -7.72 22.84
C LYS A 487 16.90 -7.49 21.88
N ALA A 488 16.56 -8.51 21.09
CA ALA A 488 15.50 -8.42 20.07
C ALA A 488 14.16 -7.94 20.65
N GLN A 489 13.80 -8.39 21.85
CA GLN A 489 12.57 -8.02 22.54
C GLN A 489 12.47 -6.54 22.96
N ASN A 490 13.60 -5.84 23.07
CA ASN A 490 13.63 -4.41 23.41
C ASN A 490 13.37 -3.52 22.18
N ARG A 491 13.44 -4.08 20.97
CA ARG A 491 13.21 -3.33 19.72
C ARG A 491 11.72 -3.00 19.60
N PRO A 492 11.36 -1.82 19.05
CA PRO A 492 9.96 -1.40 18.90
C PRO A 492 9.15 -2.33 18.00
N THR A 493 7.82 -2.20 18.03
CA THR A 493 6.92 -2.80 17.02
C THR A 493 6.88 -1.94 15.76
N PHE A 494 6.47 -2.52 14.64
CA PHE A 494 6.27 -1.73 13.42
C PHE A 494 5.08 -0.79 13.54
N GLU A 495 4.06 -1.14 14.33
CA GLU A 495 2.97 -0.22 14.69
C GLU A 495 3.50 1.06 15.36
N TYR A 496 4.39 0.93 16.34
CA TYR A 496 5.02 2.09 16.99
C TYR A 496 5.86 2.90 16.00
N LEU A 497 6.63 2.23 15.14
CA LEU A 497 7.46 2.89 14.14
C LEU A 497 6.62 3.66 13.12
N PHE A 498 5.51 3.06 12.66
CA PHE A 498 4.55 3.70 11.78
C PHE A 498 4.01 4.97 12.44
N ASN A 499 3.40 4.87 13.62
CA ASN A 499 2.84 6.03 14.34
C ASN A 499 3.89 7.12 14.59
N PHE A 500 5.13 6.74 14.96
CA PHE A 500 6.21 7.69 15.18
C PHE A 500 6.55 8.51 13.92
N PHE A 501 6.69 7.85 12.77
CA PHE A 501 6.98 8.55 11.51
C PHE A 501 5.75 9.21 10.91
N ASP A 502 4.55 8.70 11.21
CA ASP A 502 3.29 9.29 10.79
C ASP A 502 3.08 10.66 11.42
N ASP A 503 3.35 10.75 12.72
CA ASP A 503 3.20 11.96 13.53
C ASP A 503 4.48 12.79 13.67
N TYR A 504 5.52 12.50 12.90
CA TYR A 504 6.87 13.05 13.11
C TYR A 504 6.91 14.58 13.16
N PHE A 505 6.05 15.26 12.39
CA PHE A 505 5.94 16.73 12.35
C PHE A 505 4.70 17.28 13.07
N VAL A 506 3.82 16.43 13.59
CA VAL A 506 2.49 16.81 14.10
C VAL A 506 2.54 17.44 15.51
N SER A 507 3.71 17.54 16.13
CA SER A 507 3.81 17.93 17.54
C SER A 507 3.75 19.44 17.88
N VAL A 508 3.26 20.35 17.02
CA VAL A 508 3.16 21.79 17.39
C VAL A 508 2.08 22.67 16.74
N GLU A 509 1.17 22.16 15.90
CA GLU A 509 0.14 23.01 15.26
C GLU A 509 -1.29 22.66 15.70
N PRO A 510 -2.17 23.66 15.96
CA PRO A 510 -3.57 23.39 16.28
C PRO A 510 -4.23 22.63 15.11
N SER A 511 -4.90 21.52 15.43
CA SER A 511 -5.36 20.55 14.43
C SER A 511 -6.36 21.10 13.40
N TYR A 512 -7.02 22.22 13.70
CA TYR A 512 -7.99 22.90 12.84
C TYR A 512 -7.92 24.41 13.08
N LYS A 513 -8.16 25.20 12.03
CA LYS A 513 -8.33 26.65 12.16
C LYS A 513 -9.80 27.03 12.14
N GLU A 514 -10.16 28.02 12.94
CA GLU A 514 -11.41 28.77 12.77
C GLU A 514 -11.19 29.78 11.64
N ALA A 515 -12.24 30.06 10.86
CA ALA A 515 -12.18 31.15 9.89
C ALA A 515 -12.15 32.47 10.66
N ASP A 516 -11.37 33.45 10.17
CA ASP A 516 -11.29 34.75 10.82
C ASP A 516 -12.68 35.43 10.85
N GLU A 517 -13.03 35.99 12.02
CA GLU A 517 -14.31 36.66 12.30
C GLU A 517 -14.56 37.92 11.46
#